data_AF-A0A9E4WVX3-F1
#
_entry.id   AF-A0A9E4WVX3-F1
#
_cell.length_a   1.000
_cell.length_b   1.000
_cell.length_c   1.000
_cell.angle_alpha   90.00
_cell.angle_beta   90.00
_cell.angle_gamma   90.00
#
_symmetry.space_group_name_H-M   'P 1'
#
loop_
_entity.id
_entity.type
_entity.pdbx_description
1 polymer ?
#
loop_
_entity_poly.entity_id
_entity_poly.type
_entity_poly.pdbx_seq_one_letter_code
_entity_poly.pdbx_strand_id
1 'polypeptide(L)' 'MNLDGKVAIVTGGSRGIGRAICLGLGANGAKVVVAARTEMDTSAGTQYEKYGSGTIGDT' A
#
# COMPACT_ATOMS: atom_id res chain seq x y z
N MET A 1 -14.06 -0.38 9.52
CA MET A 1 -14.22 -1.85 9.61
C MET A 1 -13.04 -2.36 10.41
N ASN A 2 -13.19 -3.32 11.33
CA ASN A 2 -12.00 -3.84 12.02
C ASN A 2 -11.32 -4.92 11.16
N LEU A 3 -10.05 -4.69 10.78
CA LEU A 3 -9.23 -5.63 10.00
C LEU A 3 -7.99 -6.11 10.76
N ASP A 4 -7.94 -5.90 12.08
CA ASP A 4 -6.84 -6.37 12.92
C ASP A 4 -6.54 -7.87 12.70
N GLY A 5 -5.26 -8.18 12.53
CA GLY A 5 -4.79 -9.54 12.29
C GLY A 5 -5.09 -10.10 10.89
N LYS A 6 -5.69 -9.32 9.99
CA LYS A 6 -5.87 -9.70 8.59
C LYS A 6 -4.70 -9.27 7.73
N VAL A 7 -4.45 -10.04 6.67
CA VAL A 7 -3.49 -9.73 5.62
C VAL A 7 -4.25 -9.47 4.32
N ALA A 8 -3.96 -8.36 3.65
CA ALA A 8 -4.57 -8.01 2.37
C ALA A 8 -3.51 -7.86 1.28
N ILE A 9 -3.72 -8.47 0.12
CA ILE A 9 -2.85 -8.31 -1.05
C ILE A 9 -3.55 -7.35 -2.01
N VAL A 10 -2.88 -6.27 -2.38
CA VAL A 10 -3.42 -5.28 -3.31
C VAL A 10 -2.58 -5.22 -4.57
N THR A 11 -3.18 -5.59 -5.70
CA THR A 11 -2.55 -5.45 -7.02
C THR A 11 -2.70 -4.02 -7.52
N GLY A 12 -1.68 -3.52 -8.23
CA GLY A 12 -1.66 -2.12 -8.68
C GLY A 12 -1.58 -1.10 -7.54
N GLY A 13 -1.19 -1.53 -6.34
CA GLY A 13 -1.19 -0.71 -5.12
C GLY A 13 -0.11 0.36 -5.04
N SER A 14 0.75 0.50 -6.06
CA SER A 14 1.81 1.49 -6.06
C SER A 14 1.28 2.92 -6.18
N ARG A 15 0.21 3.19 -6.94
CA ARG A 15 -0.23 4.57 -7.19
C ARG A 15 -1.75 4.71 -7.20
N GLY A 16 -2.20 5.97 -7.26
CA GLY A 16 -3.60 6.34 -7.48
C GLY A 16 -4.56 5.62 -6.53
N ILE A 17 -5.60 5.00 -7.10
CA ILE A 17 -6.65 4.32 -6.35
C ILE A 17 -6.11 3.11 -5.58
N GLY A 18 -5.25 2.29 -6.19
CA GLY A 18 -4.67 1.12 -5.52
C GLY A 18 -3.92 1.51 -4.25
N ARG A 19 -3.19 2.62 -4.31
CA ARG A 19 -2.50 3.18 -3.15
C ARG A 19 -3.47 3.66 -2.07
N ALA A 20 -4.54 4.37 -2.45
CA ALA A 20 -5.57 4.81 -1.51
C ALA A 20 -6.24 3.63 -0.79
N ILE A 21 -6.46 2.53 -1.51
CA ILE A 21 -7.00 1.27 -0.95
C ILE A 21 -6.02 0.69 0.07
N CYS A 22 -4.72 0.59 -0.26
CA CYS A 22 -3.73 0.07 0.67
C CYS A 22 -3.69 0.86 1.99
N LEU A 23 -3.69 2.20 1.90
CA LEU A 23 -3.69 3.08 3.07
C LEU A 23 -4.97 2.91 3.90
N GLY A 24 -6.13 2.84 3.24
CA GLY A 24 -7.39 2.59 3.92
C GLY A 24 -7.40 1.26 4.67
N LEU A 25 -6.90 0.19 4.04
CA LEU A 25 -6.80 -1.14 4.65
C LEU A 25 -5.86 -1.14 5.86
N GLY A 26 -4.67 -0.53 5.73
CA GLY A 26 -3.71 -0.40 6.82
C GLY A 26 -4.24 0.42 7.99
N ALA A 27 -4.92 1.54 7.70
CA ALA A 27 -5.55 2.38 8.73
C ALA A 27 -6.69 1.65 9.48
N ASN A 28 -7.24 0.58 8.92
CA ASN A 28 -8.23 -0.28 9.56
C ASN A 28 -7.59 -1.52 10.25
N GLY A 29 -6.26 -1.62 10.32
CA GLY A 29 -5.54 -2.65 11.08
C GLY A 29 -5.01 -3.84 10.26
N ALA A 30 -5.21 -3.83 8.94
CA ALA A 30 -4.68 -4.90 8.08
C ALA A 30 -3.17 -4.76 7.86
N LYS A 31 -2.45 -5.88 7.80
CA LYS A 31 -1.12 -5.92 7.16
C LYS A 31 -1.30 -5.99 5.66
N VAL A 32 -0.70 -5.08 4.89
CA VAL A 32 -1.03 -4.94 3.47
C VAL A 32 0.18 -5.26 2.59
N VAL A 33 0.08 -6.24 1.71
CA VAL A 33 1.10 -6.54 0.69
C VAL A 33 0.80 -5.74 -0.58
N VAL A 34 1.75 -4.97 -1.06
CA VAL A 34 1.62 -4.22 -2.33
C VAL A 34 2.23 -5.03 -3.47
N ALA A 35 1.42 -5.39 -4.46
CA ALA A 35 1.87 -6.08 -5.66
C ALA A 35 1.75 -5.15 -6.87
N ALA A 36 2.87 -4.63 -7.35
CA ALA A 36 2.91 -3.78 -8.54
C ALA A 36 4.21 -3.98 -9.33
N ARG A 37 4.18 -3.66 -10.62
CA ARG A 37 5.37 -3.70 -11.49
C ARG A 37 6.33 -2.54 -11.24
N THR A 38 5.79 -1.39 -10.81
CA THR A 38 6.57 -0.17 -10.61
C THR A 38 6.81 0.06 -9.13
N GLU A 39 8.08 0.15 -8.76
CA GLU A 39 8.55 0.31 -7.38
C GLU A 39 8.54 1.76 -6.88
N MET A 40 8.33 2.73 -7.78
CA MET A 40 8.30 4.15 -7.46
C MET A 40 7.15 4.84 -8.19
N ASP A 41 6.48 5.75 -7.50
CA ASP A 41 5.63 6.74 -8.17
C ASP A 41 6.43 8.01 -8.37
N THR A 42 6.56 8.43 -9.64
CA THR A 42 7.31 9.61 -10.07
C THR A 42 6.38 10.78 -10.42
N SER A 43 5.09 10.66 -10.11
CA SER A 43 4.10 11.71 -10.39
C SER A 43 4.37 12.94 -9.54
N ALA A 44 4.27 14.13 -10.14
CA ALA A 44 4.42 15.40 -9.44
C ALA A 44 3.40 15.49 -8.28
N GLY A 45 3.89 15.73 -7.06
CA GLY A 45 3.05 15.80 -5.85
C GLY A 45 2.85 14.47 -5.11
N THR A 46 3.56 13.39 -5.50
CA THR A 46 3.59 12.17 -4.69
C THR A 46 4.22 12.44 -3.33
N GLN A 47 3.55 12.06 -2.25
CA GLN A 47 4.08 12.16 -0.89
C GLN A 47 5.01 10.98 -0.53
N TYR A 48 5.12 9.96 -1.40
CA TYR A 48 5.81 8.71 -1.09
C TYR A 48 6.53 8.22 -2.35
N GLU A 49 7.87 8.28 -2.34
CA GLU A 49 8.69 8.05 -3.52
C GLU A 49 9.08 6.58 -3.73
N LYS A 50 9.15 5.78 -2.66
CA LYS A 50 9.65 4.40 -2.71
C LYS A 50 8.71 3.44 -1.99
N TYR A 51 8.28 2.39 -2.68
CA TYR A 51 7.66 1.23 -2.03
C TYR A 51 8.80 0.39 -1.47
N GLY A 52 8.88 0.28 -0.14
CA GLY A 52 9.68 -0.78 0.45
C GLY A 52 9.18 -2.10 -0.12
N SER A 53 10.10 -2.96 -0.59
CA SER A 53 9.82 -4.38 -0.75
C SER A 53 9.45 -4.93 0.63
N GLY A 54 8.18 -4.84 0.99
CA GLY A 54 7.68 -5.05 2.34
C GLY A 54 6.21 -4.69 2.42
N THR A 55 5.49 -5.28 3.36
CA THR A 55 4.08 -4.96 3.57
C THR A 55 3.96 -3.50 4.04
N ILE A 56 2.91 -2.80 3.64
CA ILE A 56 2.40 -1.63 4.35
C ILE A 56 2.08 -2.12 5.75
N GLY A 57 3.03 -1.86 6.66
CA GLY A 57 3.06 -2.34 8.04
C GLY A 57 4.37 -2.98 8.52
N ASP A 58 5.33 -3.36 7.66
CA ASP A 58 6.54 -4.10 8.08
C ASP A 58 7.90 -3.36 7.86
N THR A 59 7.93 -2.02 7.76
CA THR A 59 9.02 -1.17 8.30
C THR A 59 8.49 0.16 8.78
#